data_AF-A0A353B4W8-F1
#
_entry.id   AF-A0A353B4W8-F1
#
_cell.length_a   1.000
_cell.length_b   1.000
_cell.length_c   1.000
_cell.angle_alpha   90.00
_cell.angle_beta   90.00
_cell.angle_gamma   90.00
#
_symmetry.space_group_name_H-M   'P 1'
#
loop_
_entity.id
_entity.type
_entity.pdbx_description
1 polymer ?
#
loop_
_entity_poly.entity_id
_entity_poly.type
_entity_poly.pdbx_seq_one_letter_code
_entity_poly.pdbx_strand_id
1 'polypeptide(L)' 'MIVQVSVGDVLAAAADVLISTANPWLNMSGGVNGAIREREPGIQAELRAFLASRGKPALPAGS' A
#
# COMPACT_ATOMS: atom_id res chain seq x y z
N MET A 1 18.72 14.05 -8.53
CA MET A 1 17.72 12.96 -8.40
C MET A 1 17.81 12.11 -9.65
N ILE A 2 18.02 10.80 -9.52
CA ILE A 2 18.08 9.86 -10.65
C ILE A 2 16.82 9.00 -10.59
N VAL A 3 16.11 8.87 -11.71
CA VAL A 3 14.97 7.97 -11.85
C VAL A 3 15.42 6.81 -12.72
N GLN A 4 15.34 5.59 -12.19
CA GLN A 4 15.58 4.35 -12.94
C GLN A 4 14.24 3.73 -13.28
N VAL A 5 14.05 3.39 -14.56
CA VAL A 5 12.83 2.74 -15.05
C VAL A 5 13.18 1.32 -15.47
N SER A 6 12.46 0.34 -14.93
CA SER A 6 12.65 -1.08 -15.21
C SER A 6 11.31 -1.76 -15.45
N VAL A 7 11.33 -2.90 -16.15
CA VAL A 7 10.15 -3.76 -16.37
C VAL A 7 10.31 -5.04 -15.54
N GLY A 8 9.29 -5.38 -14.75
CA GLY A 8 9.28 -6.58 -13.91
C GLY A 8 8.21 -6.53 -12.82
N ASP A 9 8.25 -7.50 -11.89
CA ASP A 9 7.44 -7.48 -10.67
C ASP A 9 8.08 -6.52 -9.66
N VAL A 10 7.37 -5.44 -9.32
CA VAL A 10 7.83 -4.43 -8.36
C VAL A 10 8.05 -5.03 -6.96
N LEU A 11 7.34 -6.10 -6.61
CA LEU A 11 7.51 -6.78 -5.31
C LEU A 11 8.74 -7.68 -5.25
N ALA A 12 9.39 -7.95 -6.39
CA ALA A 12 10.66 -8.69 -6.46
C ALA A 12 11.88 -7.77 -6.56
N ALA A 13 11.68 -6.46 -6.72
CA ALA A 13 12.76 -5.49 -6.76
C ALA A 13 13.32 -5.26 -5.35
N ALA A 14 14.65 -5.32 -5.22
CA ALA A 14 15.31 -4.96 -3.97
C ALA A 14 15.28 -3.43 -3.79
N ALA A 15 14.61 -2.97 -2.74
CA ALA A 15 14.51 -1.58 -2.35
C ALA A 15 14.25 -1.47 -0.84
N ASP A 16 14.67 -0.37 -0.23
CA ASP A 16 14.42 -0.11 1.20
C ASP A 16 12.94 0.17 1.48
N VAL A 17 12.24 0.78 0.52
CA VAL A 17 10.82 1.18 0.65
C VAL A 17 10.09 0.96 -0.67
N LEU A 18 8.88 0.41 -0.59
CA LEU A 18 7.93 0.35 -1.70
C LEU A 18 6.81 1.37 -1.49
N ILE A 19 6.59 2.25 -2.46
CA ILE A 19 5.47 3.20 -2.45
C ILE A 19 4.40 2.68 -3.40
N SER A 20 3.17 2.53 -2.90
CA SER A 20 2.01 2.15 -3.67
C SER A 20 0.87 3.12 -3.39
N THR A 21 0.15 3.53 -4.44
CA THR A 21 -1.05 4.36 -4.27
C THR A 21 -2.16 3.54 -3.62
N ALA A 22 -2.88 4.15 -2.69
CA ALA A 22 -3.99 3.52 -1.98
C ALA A 22 -5.31 4.25 -2.29
N ASN A 23 -6.42 3.51 -2.20
CA ASN A 23 -7.73 4.14 -2.16
C ASN A 23 -7.99 4.78 -0.78
N PRO A 24 -8.93 5.74 -0.69
CA PRO A 24 -9.34 6.38 0.57
C PRO A 24 -9.62 5.45 1.75
N TRP A 25 -10.12 4.24 1.50
CA TRP A 25 -10.49 3.27 2.53
C TRP A 25 -9.33 2.39 2.99
N LEU A 26 -8.11 2.61 2.45
CA LEU A 26 -6.91 1.80 2.70
C LEU A 26 -7.19 0.30 2.57
N ASN A 27 -8.03 -0.06 1.60
CA ASN A 27 -8.39 -1.45 1.33
C ASN A 27 -7.47 -2.03 0.24
N MET A 28 -6.78 -3.12 0.57
CA MET A 28 -5.80 -3.78 -0.29
C MET A 28 -6.43 -4.98 -1.02
N SER A 29 -7.55 -4.77 -1.70
CA SER A 29 -8.37 -5.85 -2.26
C SER A 29 -7.93 -6.37 -3.63
N GLY A 30 -6.97 -5.73 -4.30
CA GLY A 30 -6.53 -6.13 -5.64
C GLY A 30 -5.36 -5.33 -6.19
N GLY A 31 -4.93 -5.67 -7.42
CA GLY A 31 -3.76 -5.09 -8.07
C GLY A 31 -2.48 -5.30 -7.27
N VAL A 32 -1.54 -4.36 -7.36
CA VAL A 32 -0.29 -4.39 -6.59
C VAL A 32 -0.55 -4.43 -5.09
N ASN A 33 -1.55 -3.69 -4.58
CA ASN A 33 -1.91 -3.72 -3.16
C ASN A 33 -2.41 -5.10 -2.71
N GLY A 34 -3.18 -5.80 -3.54
CA GLY A 34 -3.59 -7.18 -3.27
C GLY A 34 -2.38 -8.11 -3.14
N ALA A 35 -1.44 -7.98 -4.07
CA ALA A 35 -0.21 -8.76 -4.05
C ALA A 35 0.70 -8.42 -2.84
N ILE A 36 0.76 -7.16 -2.40
CA ILE A 36 1.43 -6.76 -1.15
C ILE A 36 0.78 -7.46 0.05
N ARG A 37 -0.56 -7.41 0.15
CA ARG A 37 -1.31 -8.03 1.26
C ARG A 37 -1.08 -9.55 1.33
N GLU A 38 -0.94 -10.22 0.19
CA GLU A 38 -0.63 -11.65 0.14
C GLU A 38 0.76 -12.00 0.68
N ARG A 39 1.74 -11.10 0.52
CA ARG A 39 3.10 -11.28 1.05
C ARG A 39 3.24 -10.79 2.50
N GLU A 40 2.42 -9.82 2.91
CA GLU A 40 2.44 -9.23 4.25
C GLU A 40 1.06 -9.35 4.93
N PRO A 41 0.71 -10.52 5.51
CA PRO A 41 -0.63 -10.80 6.01
C PRO A 41 -1.17 -9.84 7.09
N GLY A 42 -0.29 -9.10 7.78
CA GLY A 42 -0.65 -8.13 8.82
C GLY A 42 -1.02 -6.73 8.31
N ILE A 43 -0.63 -6.37 7.08
CA ILE A 43 -0.69 -4.98 6.62
C ILE A 43 -2.12 -4.45 6.54
N GLN A 44 -3.09 -5.29 6.18
CA GLN A 44 -4.50 -4.86 6.11
C GLN A 44 -5.07 -4.53 7.50
N ALA A 45 -4.63 -5.25 8.53
CA ALA A 45 -5.04 -4.99 9.91
C ALA A 45 -4.41 -3.69 10.43
N GLU A 46 -3.14 -3.45 10.10
CA GLU A 46 -2.42 -2.22 10.45
C GLU A 46 -3.10 -0.98 9.84
N LEU A 47 -3.43 -1.02 8.55
CA LEU A 47 -4.13 0.08 7.88
C LEU A 47 -5.52 0.37 8.47
N ARG A 48 -6.25 -0.68 8.88
CA ARG A 48 -7.53 -0.54 9.57
C ARG A 48 -7.36 0.06 10.96
N ALA A 49 -6.34 -0.37 11.71
CA ALA A 49 -6.01 0.19 13.00
C ALA A 49 -5.62 1.67 12.89
N PHE A 50 -4.88 2.05 11.84
CA PHE A 50 -4.56 3.44 11.55
C PHE A 50 -5.82 4.30 11.34
N LEU A 51 -6.77 3.85 10.50
CA LEU A 51 -8.04 4.54 10.30
C LEU A 51 -8.87 4.64 11.59
N ALA A 52 -8.96 3.55 12.34
CA ALA A 52 -9.66 3.50 13.62
C ALA A 52 -9.05 4.46 14.65
N SER A 53 -7.72 4.53 14.75
CA SER A 53 -7.00 5.45 15.65
C SER A 53 -7.30 6.93 15.35
N ARG A 54 -7.70 7.24 14.11
CA ARG A 54 -8.10 8.58 13.67
C ARG A 54 -9.60 8.82 13.77
N GLY A 55 -10.39 7.82 14.19
CA GLY A 55 -11.85 7.89 14.22
C GLY A 55 -12.47 8.08 12.83
N LYS A 56 -11.80 7.61 11.77
CA LYS A 56 -12.21 7.84 10.39
C LYS A 56 -12.43 6.51 9.64
N PRO A 57 -13.49 6.39 8.83
CA PRO A 57 -13.69 5.22 7.98
C PRO A 57 -12.88 5.31 6.67
N ALA A 58 -12.36 6.49 6.32
CA ALA A 58 -11.56 6.76 5.12
C ALA A 58 -10.76 8.07 5.25
N LEU A 59 -9.77 8.25 4.38
CA LEU A 59 -9.04 9.50 4.19
C LEU A 59 -9.61 10.33 3.01
N PRO A 60 -9.35 11.64 2.93
CA PRO A 60 -9.62 12.41 1.71
C PRO A 60 -8.85 11.84 0.52
N ALA A 61 -9.38 11.96 -0.69
CA ALA A 61 -8.63 11.58 -1.88
C ALA A 61 -7.40 12.49 -2.06
N GLY A 62 -6.25 11.88 -2.39
CA GLY A 62 -5.00 12.61 -2.64
C GLY A 62 -4.28 13.11 -1.37
N SER A 63 -4.70 12.67 -0.19
CA SER A 63 -4.02 12.93 1.08
C SER A 63 -2.74 12.13 1.27
#